data_AF-A0A528TGL7-F1
#
_entry.id   AF-A0A528TGL7-F1
#
_cell.length_a   1.000
_cell.length_b   1.000
_cell.length_c   1.000
_cell.angle_alpha   90.00
_cell.angle_beta   90.00
_cell.angle_gamma   90.00
#
_symmetry.space_group_name_H-M   'P 1'
#
loop_
_entity.id
_entity.type
_entity.pdbx_description
1 polymer ?
#
loop_
_entity_poly.entity_id
_entity_poly.type
_entity_poly.pdbx_seq_one_letter_code
_entity_poly.pdbx_strand_id
1 'polypeptide(L)'
;DEILSQLPFTERIRLRRALDYPEETAGRRMQTEFVAVPPFWTIGQTIDYMREDKNLPDRFSQIFVIDPSFKLLGAIDLDQILRTKRAVKVEEVMHETRHA
;
A
#
# COMPACT_ATOMS: atom_id res chain seq x y z
N ASP A 1 -21.82 -4.98 -20.37
CA ASP A 1 -21.77 -6.01 -19.31
C ASP A 1 -21.03 -7.31 -19.65
N GLU A 2 -20.56 -7.52 -20.89
CA GLU A 2 -20.00 -8.84 -21.31
C GLU A 2 -18.47 -9.00 -21.21
N ILE A 3 -17.72 -7.92 -20.94
CA ILE A 3 -16.24 -7.94 -20.95
C ILE A 3 -15.66 -8.21 -19.54
N LEU A 4 -16.37 -7.81 -18.49
CA LEU A 4 -15.93 -7.93 -17.08
C LEU A 4 -16.00 -9.36 -16.51
N SER A 5 -16.72 -10.26 -17.18
CA SER A 5 -16.93 -11.64 -16.75
C SER A 5 -15.72 -12.54 -17.00
N GLN A 6 -14.83 -12.14 -17.91
CA GLN A 6 -13.65 -12.90 -18.34
C GLN A 6 -12.43 -12.72 -17.41
N LEU A 7 -12.47 -11.74 -16.51
CA LEU A 7 -11.38 -11.47 -15.58
C LEU A 7 -11.54 -12.25 -14.27
N PRO A 8 -10.45 -12.82 -13.72
CA PRO A 8 -10.43 -13.44 -12.40
C PRO A 8 -11.03 -12.50 -11.35
N PHE A 9 -11.77 -13.06 -10.39
CA PHE A 9 -12.54 -12.31 -9.39
C PHE A 9 -11.75 -11.19 -8.69
N THR A 10 -10.47 -11.43 -8.43
CA THR A 10 -9.53 -10.48 -7.80
C THR A 10 -9.30 -9.22 -8.63
N GLU A 11 -9.26 -9.35 -9.95
CA GLU A 11 -8.99 -8.26 -10.89
C GLU A 11 -10.24 -7.40 -11.11
N ARG A 12 -11.43 -8.03 -11.03
CA ARG A 12 -12.73 -7.33 -11.06
C ARG A 12 -12.92 -6.36 -9.90
N ILE A 13 -12.44 -6.71 -8.70
CA ILE A 13 -12.53 -5.85 -7.51
C ILE A 13 -11.64 -4.62 -7.65
N ARG A 14 -10.42 -4.78 -8.19
CA ARG A 14 -9.50 -3.66 -8.45
C ARG A 14 -10.08 -2.70 -9.48
N LEU A 15 -10.63 -3.22 -10.58
CA LEU A 15 -11.19 -2.41 -11.65
C LEU A 15 -12.47 -1.67 -11.21
N ARG A 16 -13.32 -2.30 -10.39
CA ARG A 16 -14.55 -1.66 -9.88
C ARG A 16 -14.24 -0.48 -8.96
N ARG A 17 -13.22 -0.58 -8.12
CA ARG A 17 -12.76 0.54 -7.27
C ARG A 17 -12.16 1.70 -8.07
N ALA A 18 -11.54 1.43 -9.23
CA ALA A 18 -11.02 2.47 -10.12
C ALA A 18 -12.13 3.24 -10.86
N LEU A 19 -13.30 2.63 -11.03
CA LEU A 19 -14.45 3.22 -11.74
C LEU A 19 -15.40 4.02 -10.83
N ASP A 20 -15.26 3.92 -9.50
CA ASP A 20 -16.09 4.64 -8.51
C ASP A 20 -15.59 6.08 -8.20
N TYR A 21 -14.50 6.54 -8.82
CA TYR A 21 -13.98 7.90 -8.63
C TYR A 21 -14.19 8.78 -9.88
N PRO A 22 -14.97 9.87 -9.79
CA PRO A 22 -15.36 10.69 -10.94
C PRO A 22 -14.17 11.40 -11.60
N GLU A 23 -14.22 11.49 -12.94
CA GLU A 23 -13.12 11.78 -13.86
C GLU A 23 -12.48 13.17 -13.79
N GLU A 24 -12.87 14.06 -12.87
CA GLU A 24 -12.50 15.48 -12.89
C GLU A 24 -11.93 15.99 -11.55
N THR A 25 -10.89 15.36 -11.02
CA THR A 25 -10.07 15.97 -9.95
C THR A 25 -8.58 15.66 -10.14
N ALA A 26 -7.71 16.44 -9.49
CA ALA A 26 -6.25 16.33 -9.49
C ALA A 26 -5.68 14.91 -9.16
N GLY A 27 -6.53 13.93 -8.83
CA GLY A 27 -6.21 12.54 -8.54
C GLY A 27 -5.60 11.74 -9.69
N ARG A 28 -5.74 12.14 -10.96
CA ARG A 28 -5.07 11.41 -12.09
C ARG A 28 -3.55 11.64 -12.17
N ARG A 29 -3.00 12.59 -11.40
CA ARG A 29 -1.55 12.86 -11.30
C ARG A 29 -0.93 12.47 -9.95
N MET A 30 -1.73 12.16 -8.92
CA MET A 30 -1.21 11.65 -7.66
C MET A 30 -0.98 10.14 -7.81
N GLN A 31 0.30 9.76 -7.85
CA GLN A 31 0.84 8.41 -7.58
C GLN A 31 -0.24 7.39 -7.17
N THR A 32 -0.84 6.70 -8.14
CA THR A 32 -1.79 5.60 -7.87
C THR A 32 -1.07 4.33 -7.40
N GLU A 33 0.23 4.43 -7.16
CA GLU A 33 1.10 3.34 -6.76
C GLU A 33 1.71 3.75 -5.42
N PHE A 34 1.18 3.19 -4.33
CA PHE A 34 1.75 3.29 -3.00
C PHE A 34 1.96 1.90 -2.42
N VAL A 35 2.94 1.75 -1.54
CA VAL A 35 3.22 0.49 -0.87
C VAL A 35 2.45 0.46 0.44
N ALA A 36 1.64 -0.58 0.66
CA ALA A 36 0.89 -0.77 1.90
C ALA A 36 1.12 -2.15 2.51
N VAL A 37 1.29 -2.20 3.83
CA VAL A 37 1.53 -3.43 4.59
C VAL A 37 0.67 -3.49 5.85
N PRO A 38 0.38 -4.68 6.39
CA PRO A 38 -0.35 -4.81 7.64
C PRO A 38 0.55 -4.51 8.87
N PRO A 39 -0.04 -4.06 9.99
CA PRO A 39 0.70 -3.65 11.20
C PRO A 39 1.41 -4.81 11.92
N PHE A 40 0.89 -6.04 11.79
CA PHE A 40 1.42 -7.22 12.47
C PHE A 40 2.62 -7.86 11.76
N TRP A 41 2.99 -7.37 10.57
CA TRP A 41 4.21 -7.83 9.90
C TRP A 41 5.45 -7.37 10.62
N THR A 42 6.50 -8.17 10.50
CA THR A 42 7.85 -7.78 10.87
C THR A 42 8.51 -6.96 9.77
N ILE A 43 9.50 -6.14 10.12
CA ILE A 43 10.32 -5.39 9.15
C ILE A 43 10.98 -6.34 8.13
N GLY A 44 11.37 -7.54 8.54
CA GLY A 44 11.89 -8.55 7.64
C GLY A 44 10.89 -8.94 6.55
N GLN A 45 9.64 -9.25 6.95
CA GLN A 45 8.57 -9.58 6.00
C GLN A 45 8.25 -8.43 5.06
N THR A 46 8.21 -7.19 5.56
CA THR A 46 8.00 -5.99 4.74
C THR A 46 9.10 -5.81 3.69
N ILE A 47 10.37 -6.02 4.07
CA ILE A 47 11.50 -5.96 3.13
C ILE A 47 11.41 -7.06 2.08
N ASP A 48 11.07 -8.28 2.48
CA ASP A 48 11.00 -9.42 1.58
C ASP A 48 9.86 -9.24 0.57
N TYR A 49 8.69 -8.79 1.04
CA TYR A 49 7.57 -8.37 0.18
C TYR A 49 8.01 -7.31 -0.84
N MET A 50 8.72 -6.26 -0.40
CA MET A 50 9.18 -5.20 -1.30
C MET A 50 10.23 -5.67 -2.32
N ARG A 51 10.90 -6.81 -2.09
CA ARG A 51 11.89 -7.38 -3.01
C ARG A 51 11.29 -8.38 -3.98
N GLU A 52 10.19 -9.04 -3.60
CA GLU A 52 9.53 -10.09 -4.39
C GLU A 52 8.42 -9.54 -5.27
N ASP A 53 7.71 -8.49 -4.83
CA ASP A 53 6.59 -7.93 -5.59
C ASP A 53 7.09 -7.08 -6.78
N LYS A 54 6.63 -7.45 -7.98
CA LYS A 54 6.96 -6.77 -9.24
C LYS A 54 6.02 -5.62 -9.58
N ASN A 55 4.95 -5.43 -8.81
CA ASN A 55 3.93 -4.41 -9.04
C ASN A 55 4.06 -3.23 -8.07
N LEU A 56 5.26 -3.00 -7.55
CA LEU A 56 5.57 -1.84 -6.72
C LEU A 56 5.77 -0.61 -7.60
N PRO A 57 5.56 0.59 -7.04
CA PRO A 57 5.85 1.83 -7.74
C PRO A 57 7.33 1.90 -8.12
N ASP A 58 7.66 2.50 -9.27
CA ASP A 58 9.05 2.77 -9.67
C ASP A 58 9.82 3.57 -8.60
N ARG A 59 9.12 4.45 -7.87
CA ARG A 59 9.68 5.30 -6.82
C ARG A 59 8.70 5.44 -5.67
N PHE A 60 9.14 5.10 -4.47
CA PHE A 60 8.43 5.35 -3.22
C PHE A 60 9.45 5.62 -2.11
N SER A 61 9.08 6.49 -1.16
CA SER A 61 9.90 6.83 0.01
C SER A 61 9.24 6.44 1.33
N GLN A 62 7.94 6.13 1.30
CA GLN A 62 7.14 5.79 2.47
C GLN A 62 6.31 4.55 2.20
N ILE A 63 6.09 3.77 3.26
CA ILE A 63 5.26 2.58 3.27
C ILE A 63 4.09 2.87 4.21
N PHE A 64 2.87 2.73 3.71
CA PHE A 64 1.66 2.94 4.49
C PHE A 64 1.28 1.68 5.26
N VAL A 65 0.74 1.87 6.46
CA VAL A 65 0.26 0.78 7.30
C VAL A 65 -1.26 0.81 7.30
N ILE A 66 -1.89 -0.28 6.87
CA ILE A 66 -3.34 -0.38 6.77
C ILE A 66 -3.90 -1.55 7.57
N ASP A 67 -5.12 -1.39 8.07
CA ASP A 67 -5.86 -2.48 8.69
C ASP A 67 -6.58 -3.37 7.64
N PRO A 68 -7.14 -4.52 8.03
CA PRO A 68 -7.91 -5.38 7.12
C PRO A 68 -9.16 -4.72 6.51
N SER A 69 -9.63 -3.61 7.08
CA SER A 69 -10.75 -2.81 6.56
C SER A 69 -10.27 -1.74 5.57
N PHE A 70 -9.00 -1.77 5.15
CA PHE A 70 -8.36 -0.78 4.28
C PHE A 70 -8.28 0.63 4.89
N LYS A 71 -8.31 0.76 6.21
CA LYS A 71 -8.11 2.04 6.90
C LYS A 71 -6.62 2.29 7.12
N LEU A 72 -6.18 3.50 6.82
CA LEU A 72 -4.83 3.98 7.11
C LEU A 72 -4.64 4.10 8.63
N LEU A 73 -3.62 3.41 9.15
CA LEU A 73 -3.19 3.47 10.55
C LEU A 73 -1.98 4.39 10.75
N GLY A 74 -1.09 4.46 9.75
CA GLY A 74 0.11 5.27 9.82
C GLY A 74 1.04 5.03 8.63
N ALA A 75 2.29 5.48 8.76
CA ALA A 75 3.33 5.28 7.76
C ALA A 75 4.68 4.97 8.42
N ILE A 76 5.60 4.42 7.61
CA ILE A 76 7.01 4.22 7.95
C ILE A 76 7.85 4.73 6.79
N ASP A 77 8.90 5.49 7.09
CA ASP A 77 9.86 5.95 6.09
C ASP A 77 10.82 4.82 5.69
N LEU A 78 11.26 4.82 4.43
CA LEU A 78 12.12 3.76 3.90
C LEU A 78 13.45 3.66 4.68
N ASP A 79 14.03 4.79 5.08
CA ASP A 79 15.27 4.79 5.88
C ASP A 79 15.05 4.17 7.27
N GLN A 80 13.88 4.36 7.88
CA GLN A 80 13.52 3.72 9.13
C GLN A 80 13.38 2.20 8.96
N ILE A 81 12.78 1.72 7.86
CA ILE A 81 12.73 0.28 7.54
C ILE A 81 14.14 -0.30 7.41
N LEU A 82 15.04 0.39 6.72
CA LEU A 82 16.41 -0.08 6.49
C LEU A 82 17.28 -0.09 7.76
N ARG A 83 17.00 0.78 8.74
CA ARG A 83 17.74 0.87 10.01
C ARG A 83 17.16 0.00 11.12
N THR A 84 15.91 -0.43 11.00
CA THR A 84 15.22 -1.24 12.02
C THR A 84 15.60 -2.72 11.91
N LYS A 85 15.72 -3.38 13.06
CA LYS A 85 15.97 -4.83 13.10
C LYS A 85 14.80 -5.59 12.47
N ARG A 86 15.12 -6.61 11.65
CA ARG A 86 14.14 -7.40 10.92
C ARG A 86 13.04 -8.05 11.78
N ALA A 87 13.32 -8.37 13.05
CA ALA A 87 12.36 -9.02 13.94
C ALA A 87 11.31 -8.07 14.57
N VAL A 88 11.53 -6.76 14.49
CA VAL A 88 10.61 -5.75 15.05
C VAL A 88 9.35 -5.68 14.19
N LYS A 89 8.19 -5.48 14.81
CA LYS A 89 6.93 -5.32 14.06
C LYS A 89 6.76 -3.91 13.49
N VAL A 90 6.00 -3.82 12.42
CA VAL A 90 5.59 -2.56 11.77
C VAL A 90 4.84 -1.66 12.76
N GLU A 91 3.91 -2.21 13.55
CA GLU A 91 3.15 -1.44 14.55
C GLU A 91 4.01 -0.77 15.63
N GLU A 92 5.20 -1.30 15.90
CA GLU A 92 6.11 -0.77 16.92
C GLU A 92 6.92 0.43 16.43
N VAL A 93 7.00 0.64 15.11
CA VAL A 93 7.85 1.69 14.51
C VAL A 93 7.09 2.68 13.63
N MET A 94 5.85 2.36 13.25
CA MET A 94 5.02 3.27 12.48
C MET A 94 4.73 4.57 13.24
N HIS A 95 4.59 5.65 12.49
CA HIS A 95 4.14 6.93 13.00
C HIS A 95 2.73 7.25 12.47
N GLU A 96 1.93 7.92 13.29
CA GLU A 96 0.63 8.44 12.86
C GLU A 96 0.83 9.45 11.73
N THR A 97 0.17 9.24 10.60
CA THR A 97 0.08 10.24 9.54
C THR A 97 -0.90 11.33 9.97
N ARG A 98 -0.41 12.34 10.68
CA ARG A 98 -1.18 13.57 10.92
C ARG A 98 -1.13 14.44 9.67
N HIS A 99 -2.16 14.36 8.84
CA HIS A 99 -2.48 15.44 7.92
C HIS A 99 -3.35 16.44 8.68
N ALA A 100 -2.73 17.55 9.11
CA ALA A 100 -3.43 18.77 9.51
C ALA A 100 -3.55 19.68 8.29
#